data_AF-A0A2V5L6D0-F1
#
_entry.id   AF-A0A2V5L6D0-F1
#
_cell.length_a   1.000
_cell.length_b   1.000
_cell.length_c   1.000
_cell.angle_alpha   90.00
_cell.angle_beta   90.00
_cell.angle_gamma   90.00
#
_symmetry.space_group_name_H-M   'P 1'
#
loop_
_entity.id
_entity.type
_entity.pdbx_description
1 polymer ?
#
loop_
_entity_poly.entity_id
_entity_poly.type
_entity_poly.pdbx_seq_one_letter_code
_entity_poly.pdbx_strand_id
1 'polypeptide(L)' 'MYVAGMFGISASLAGQIVSAVEVGGIALAIVMGLLSGGVGAAAVATARWAIARWGRNIAIA' A
#
# COMPACT_ATOMS: atom_id res chain seq x y z
N MET A 1 4.40 6.73 9.54
CA MET A 1 4.59 5.40 10.15
C MET A 1 3.34 4.57 9.98
N TYR A 2 2.79 4.47 8.77
CA TYR A 2 1.57 3.69 8.52
C TYR A 2 1.84 2.41 7.76
N VAL A 3 2.33 2.42 6.51
CA VAL A 3 2.57 1.16 5.77
C VAL A 3 3.78 0.42 6.34
N ALA A 4 4.90 1.11 6.60
CA ALA A 4 6.06 0.51 7.23
C ALA A 4 5.75 -0.02 8.64
N GLY A 5 5.01 0.76 9.44
CA GLY A 5 4.61 0.39 10.80
C GLY A 5 3.57 -0.72 10.87
N MET A 6 2.55 -0.68 10.01
CA MET A 6 1.44 -1.64 10.00
C MET A 6 1.86 -3.02 9.53
N PHE A 7 2.79 -3.11 8.59
CA PHE A 7 3.29 -4.37 8.06
C PHE A 7 4.65 -4.80 8.65
N GLY A 8 5.26 -3.98 9.52
CA GLY A 8 6.56 -4.27 10.14
C GLY A 8 7.71 -4.36 9.13
N ILE A 9 7.63 -3.58 8.04
CA ILE A 9 8.58 -3.62 6.93
C ILE A 9 9.47 -2.38 6.91
N SER A 10 10.61 -2.46 6.21
CA SER A 10 11.51 -1.33 6.03
C SER A 10 10.84 -0.18 5.25
N ALA A 11 11.26 1.06 5.54
CA ALA A 11 10.79 2.24 4.81
C ALA A 11 11.09 2.18 3.30
N SER A 12 12.17 1.50 2.90
CA SER A 12 12.50 1.29 1.48
C SER A 12 11.48 0.38 0.79
N LEU A 13 11.09 -0.72 1.42
CA LEU A 13 10.09 -1.64 0.90
C LEU A 13 8.70 -1.00 0.89
N ALA A 14 8.35 -0.26 1.95
CA ALA A 14 7.11 0.52 2.01
C ALA A 14 7.05 1.56 0.87
N GLY A 15 8.17 2.21 0.55
CA GLY A 15 8.27 3.13 -0.58
C GLY A 15 8.01 2.47 -1.94
N GLN A 16 8.55 1.26 -2.16
CA GLN A 16 8.29 0.49 -3.37
C GLN A 16 6.82 0.08 -3.48
N ILE A 17 6.20 -0.35 -2.37
CA ILE A 17 4.78 -0.69 -2.33
C ILE A 17 3.93 0.54 -2.62
N VAL A 18 4.19 1.67 -1.97
CA VAL A 18 3.45 2.92 -2.20
C VAL A 18 3.56 3.37 -3.65
N SER A 19 4.75 3.33 -4.24
CA SER A 19 4.91 3.63 -5.67
C SER A 19 4.20 2.64 -6.58
N ALA A 20 4.23 1.34 -6.27
CA ALA A 20 3.46 0.33 -7.01
C ALA A 20 1.95 0.57 -6.90
N VAL A 21 1.48 1.02 -5.73
CA VAL A 21 0.08 1.36 -5.45
C VAL A 21 -0.35 2.64 -6.19
N GLU A 22 0.52 3.65 -6.26
CA GLU A 22 0.28 4.88 -7.02
C GLU A 22 0.20 4.61 -8.53
N VAL A 23 1.08 3.75 -9.07
CA VAL A 23 1.11 3.40 -10.50
C VAL A 23 0.00 2.40 -10.87
N GLY A 24 -0.19 1.36 -10.06
CA GLY A 24 -1.09 0.24 -10.35
C GLY A 24 -2.53 0.45 -9.91
N GLY A 25 -2.80 1.40 -9.00
CA GLY A 25 -4.15 1.82 -8.61
C GLY A 25 -5.09 0.66 -8.23
N ILE A 26 -6.29 0.65 -8.82
CA ILE A 26 -7.31 -0.39 -8.57
C ILE A 26 -6.89 -1.76 -9.12
N ALA A 27 -6.14 -1.79 -10.24
CA ALA A 27 -5.70 -3.05 -10.84
C ALA A 27 -4.79 -3.83 -9.90
N LEU A 28 -3.87 -3.15 -9.20
CA LEU A 28 -3.03 -3.78 -8.18
C LEU A 28 -3.85 -4.35 -7.01
N ALA A 29 -4.90 -3.64 -6.58
CA ALA A 29 -5.78 -4.11 -5.51
C ALA A 29 -6.50 -5.40 -5.92
N ILE A 30 -6.97 -5.49 -7.16
CA ILE A 30 -7.65 -6.67 -7.70
C ILE A 30 -6.68 -7.86 -7.80
N VAL A 31 -5.50 -7.65 -8.37
CA VAL A 31 -4.48 -8.71 -8.52
C VAL A 31 -4.00 -9.21 -7.16
N MET A 32 -3.68 -8.30 -6.23
CA MET A 32 -3.27 -8.67 -4.88
C MET A 32 -4.41 -9.32 -4.08
N GLY A 33 -5.66 -8.89 -4.31
CA GLY A 33 -6.85 -9.54 -3.76
C GLY A 33 -7.01 -10.98 -4.25
N LEU A 34 -6.80 -11.22 -5.54
CA LEU A 34 -6.92 -12.54 -6.14
C LEU A 34 -5.80 -13.48 -5.66
N LEU A 35 -4.57 -12.98 -5.60
CA LEU A 35 -3.38 -13.79 -5.27
C LEU A 35 -3.24 -14.11 -3.78
N SER A 36 -3.75 -13.26 -2.90
CA SER A 36 -3.55 -13.41 -1.45
C SER A 36 -4.84 -13.78 -0.68
N GLY A 37 -5.93 -14.14 -1.37
CA GLY A 37 -7.22 -14.39 -0.73
C GLY A 37 -7.86 -13.16 -0.08
N GLY A 38 -7.65 -11.96 -0.65
CA GLY A 38 -8.29 -10.70 -0.22
C GLY A 38 -7.43 -9.80 0.67
N VAL A 39 -6.44 -10.34 1.39
CA VAL A 39 -5.58 -9.55 2.30
C VAL A 39 -4.79 -8.45 1.57
N GLY A 40 -4.31 -8.74 0.36
CA GLY A 40 -3.53 -7.84 -0.48
C GLY A 40 -4.40 -6.75 -1.10
N ALA A 41 -5.67 -7.03 -1.39
CA ALA A 41 -6.62 -5.98 -1.77
C ALA A 41 -6.83 -4.99 -0.62
N ALA A 42 -6.98 -5.48 0.62
CA ALA A 42 -7.12 -4.64 1.80
C ALA A 42 -5.85 -3.80 2.04
N ALA A 43 -4.65 -4.39 1.91
CA ALA A 43 -3.38 -3.68 2.04
C ALA A 43 -3.23 -2.55 1.01
N VAL A 44 -3.54 -2.83 -0.27
CA VAL A 44 -3.49 -1.83 -1.34
C VAL A 44 -4.54 -0.73 -1.13
N ALA A 45 -5.78 -1.09 -0.79
CA ALA A 45 -6.83 -0.11 -0.53
C ALA A 45 -6.48 0.80 0.65
N THR A 46 -5.90 0.24 1.71
CA THR A 46 -5.46 1.00 2.88
C THR A 46 -4.29 1.91 2.54
N ALA A 47 -3.30 1.43 1.77
CA ALA A 47 -2.21 2.26 1.27
C ALA A 47 -2.75 3.43 0.41
N ARG A 48 -3.69 3.19 -0.50
CA ARG A 48 -4.32 4.23 -1.32
C ARG A 48 -5.06 5.26 -0.46
N TRP A 49 -5.83 4.81 0.52
CA TRP A 49 -6.52 5.69 1.45
C TRP A 49 -5.53 6.55 2.25
N ALA A 50 -4.46 5.96 2.77
CA ALA A 50 -3.43 6.68 3.53
C ALA A 50 -2.71 7.73 2.67
N ILE A 51 -2.37 7.40 1.42
CA ILE A 51 -1.79 8.35 0.46
C ILE A 51 -2.75 9.51 0.19
N ALA A 52 -4.04 9.23 -0.06
CA ALA A 52 -5.03 10.27 -0.34
C ALA A 52 -5.33 11.16 0.88
N ARG A 53 -5.31 10.60 2.09
CA ARG A 53 -5.66 11.30 3.33
C ARG A 53 -4.50 12.13 3.89
N TRP A 54 -3.28 11.59 3.83
CA TRP A 54 -2.11 12.15 4.53
C TRP A 54 -0.93 12.47 3.61
N GLY A 55 -1.01 12.13 2.33
CA GLY A 55 0.08 12.29 1.38
C GLY A 55 1.11 11.16 1.45
N ARG A 56 1.87 11.03 0.36
CA ARG A 56 2.80 9.92 0.11
C ARG A 56 3.82 9.71 1.23
N ASN A 57 4.44 10.78 1.73
CA ASN A 57 5.49 10.67 2.74
C ASN A 57 4.98 10.12 4.08
N ILE A 58 3.76 10.47 4.48
CA ILE A 58 3.17 9.97 5.74
C ILE A 58 2.73 8.50 5.59
N ALA A 59 2.30 8.11 4.39
CA ALA A 59 1.92 6.73 4.07
C ALA A 59 3.13 5.76 4.05
N ILE A 60 4.26 6.19 3.47
CA ILE A 60 5.51 5.41 3.43
C ILE A 60 6.15 5.32 4.81
N ALA A 61 6.25 6.49 5.46
CA ALA A 61 6.89 6.62 6.76
C ALA A 61 6.34 5.56 7.67
#